data_AF-A0A842XAR9-F1
#
_entry.id   AF-A0A842XAR9-F1
#
_cell.length_a   1.000
_cell.length_b   1.000
_cell.length_c   1.000
_cell.angle_alpha   90.00
_cell.angle_beta   90.00
_cell.angle_gamma   90.00
#
_symmetry.space_group_name_H-M   'P 1'
#
loop_
_entity.id
_entity.type
_entity.pdbx_description
1 polymer ?
#
loop_
_entity_poly.entity_id
_entity_poly.type
_entity_poly.pdbx_seq_one_letter_code
_entity_poly.pdbx_strand_id
1 'polypeptide(L)'
;MNVKKIIILIVSMFTLSLAFVFTAIAENQSIWSFTWEGIDIEIYAPLQAYPGDNITLRAIVKSKEDLQDVYATIAIHGSVSEGYEKWTTYVEVLEDANFLVGETNDLQNFTVSIPSNVSSGLIYGHIYCTWKVYRVPVWKDRSYEDSFILTYIMNKEFEQLQVAYDELNATYNSLLANYTKLENYKSELGSTRNVMYILVATTVVSAATVLILLMRRPKRLWT
;
A
#
# COMPACT_ATOMS: atom_id res chain seq x y z
N MET A 1 -36.36 -6.18 12.08
CA MET A 1 -35.16 -6.43 11.27
C MET A 1 -34.90 -7.94 11.27
N ASN A 2 -34.90 -8.61 10.11
CA ASN A 2 -34.84 -10.08 10.06
C ASN A 2 -33.51 -10.60 10.61
N VAL A 3 -33.54 -11.64 11.45
CA VAL A 3 -32.35 -12.23 12.10
C VAL A 3 -31.25 -12.59 11.10
N LYS A 4 -31.63 -13.03 9.88
CA LYS A 4 -30.70 -13.26 8.76
C LYS A 4 -29.88 -12.02 8.37
N LYS A 5 -30.46 -10.81 8.41
CA LYS A 5 -29.74 -9.56 8.09
C LYS A 5 -28.75 -9.16 9.19
N ILE A 6 -29.08 -9.45 10.45
CA ILE A 6 -28.18 -9.18 11.60
C ILE A 6 -26.96 -10.11 11.55
N ILE A 7 -27.16 -11.39 11.23
CA ILE A 7 -26.07 -12.36 11.12
C ILE A 7 -25.11 -11.99 9.98
N ILE A 8 -25.61 -11.56 8.82
CA ILE A 8 -24.77 -11.11 7.70
C ILE A 8 -23.91 -9.89 8.09
N LEU A 9 -24.49 -8.95 8.85
CA LEU A 9 -23.80 -7.73 9.25
C LEU A 9 -22.71 -8.01 10.30
N ILE A 10 -22.95 -8.94 11.23
CA ILE A 10 -21.96 -9.37 12.22
C ILE A 10 -20.83 -10.17 11.56
N VAL A 11 -21.14 -11.07 10.62
CA VAL A 11 -20.13 -11.85 9.89
C VAL A 11 -19.24 -10.93 9.03
N SER A 12 -19.82 -9.91 8.39
CA SER A 12 -19.07 -8.90 7.61
C SER A 12 -18.13 -8.05 8.47
N MET A 13 -18.54 -7.69 9.69
CA MET A 13 -17.67 -6.96 10.63
C MET A 13 -16.54 -7.86 11.18
N PHE A 14 -16.80 -9.15 11.39
CA PHE A 14 -15.80 -10.08 11.91
C PHE A 14 -14.76 -10.50 10.85
N THR A 15 -15.13 -10.54 9.56
CA THR A 15 -14.17 -10.75 8.47
C THR A 15 -13.27 -9.53 8.23
N LEU A 16 -13.73 -8.32 8.61
CA LEU A 16 -12.93 -7.10 8.47
C LEU A 16 -11.81 -6.99 9.51
N SER A 17 -11.97 -7.59 10.69
CA SER A 17 -10.95 -7.56 11.76
C SER A 17 -9.87 -8.65 11.63
N LEU A 18 -10.03 -9.60 10.71
CA LEU A 18 -9.14 -10.78 10.60
C LEU A 18 -8.14 -10.69 9.45
N ALA A 19 -8.24 -9.69 8.58
CA ALA A 19 -7.19 -9.35 7.64
C ALA A 19 -6.19 -8.42 8.33
N PHE A 20 -4.91 -8.54 7.98
CA PHE A 20 -3.81 -7.65 8.41
C PHE A 20 -3.07 -8.05 9.69
N VAL A 21 -2.66 -9.32 9.77
CA VAL A 21 -1.30 -9.61 10.20
C VAL A 21 -0.46 -9.79 8.92
N PHE A 22 -0.13 -8.69 8.25
CA PHE A 22 0.98 -8.71 7.31
C PHE A 22 2.26 -8.68 8.14
N THR A 23 2.75 -9.85 8.58
CA THR A 23 4.19 -9.97 8.75
C THR A 23 4.75 -10.16 7.35
N ALA A 24 4.90 -9.04 6.62
CA ALA A 24 5.76 -9.03 5.45
C ALA A 24 7.17 -9.32 5.98
N ILE A 25 7.62 -10.56 5.81
CA ILE A 25 9.04 -10.87 5.96
C ILE A 25 9.69 -10.14 4.81
N ALA A 26 10.19 -8.94 5.10
CA ALA A 26 10.81 -8.11 4.10
C ALA A 26 12.03 -8.87 3.54
N GLU A 27 12.03 -9.10 2.23
CA GLU A 27 13.15 -9.75 1.55
C GLU A 27 14.38 -8.85 1.69
N ASN A 28 15.40 -9.34 2.39
CA ASN A 28 16.67 -8.65 2.53
C ASN A 28 17.40 -8.68 1.17
N GLN A 29 17.54 -7.52 0.54
CA GLN A 29 18.26 -7.35 -0.72
C GLN A 29 19.62 -6.71 -0.48
N SER A 30 20.58 -6.98 -1.36
CA SER A 30 21.87 -6.27 -1.37
C SER A 30 21.61 -4.83 -1.78
N ILE A 31 21.83 -3.88 -0.87
CA ILE A 31 21.59 -2.45 -1.10
C ILE A 31 22.88 -1.69 -1.39
N TRP A 32 24.01 -2.21 -0.93
CA TRP A 32 25.30 -1.56 -1.07
C TRP A 32 26.43 -2.58 -0.95
N SER A 33 27.50 -2.37 -1.72
CA SER A 33 28.71 -3.15 -1.60
C SER A 33 29.94 -2.34 -2.00
N PHE A 34 31.08 -2.74 -1.46
CA PHE A 34 32.34 -2.08 -1.70
C PHE A 34 33.49 -3.08 -1.59
N THR A 35 34.43 -3.00 -2.54
CA THR A 35 35.70 -3.73 -2.45
C THR A 35 36.83 -2.75 -2.69
N TRP A 36 37.79 -2.68 -1.77
CA TRP A 36 39.01 -1.91 -1.96
C TRP A 36 40.11 -2.36 -1.01
N GLU A 37 41.36 -2.31 -1.49
CA GLU A 37 42.58 -2.55 -0.69
C GLU A 37 42.46 -3.64 0.40
N GLY A 38 42.02 -4.83 -0.02
CA GLY A 38 41.99 -6.02 0.82
C GLY A 38 40.70 -6.26 1.59
N ILE A 39 39.76 -5.31 1.63
CA ILE A 39 38.46 -5.49 2.29
C ILE A 39 37.31 -5.50 1.28
N ASP A 40 36.27 -6.28 1.57
CA ASP A 40 35.04 -6.37 0.80
C ASP A 40 33.85 -6.39 1.77
N ILE A 41 32.93 -5.43 1.64
CA ILE A 41 31.78 -5.24 2.52
C ILE A 41 30.52 -5.27 1.68
N GLU A 42 29.54 -6.07 2.10
CA GLU A 42 28.21 -6.16 1.49
C GLU A 42 27.15 -5.86 2.57
N ILE A 43 26.19 -4.99 2.27
CA ILE A 43 25.12 -4.61 3.18
C ILE A 43 23.78 -5.02 2.56
N TYR A 44 22.96 -5.66 3.40
CA TYR A 44 21.62 -6.09 3.07
C TYR A 44 20.61 -5.45 4.01
N ALA A 45 19.48 -5.03 3.44
CA ALA A 45 18.39 -4.41 4.18
C ALA A 45 17.05 -4.72 3.48
N PRO A 46 15.92 -4.56 4.20
CA PRO A 46 14.62 -4.61 3.57
C PRO A 46 14.38 -3.42 2.63
N LEU A 47 13.76 -3.67 1.47
CA LEU A 47 13.42 -2.60 0.52
C LEU A 47 12.46 -1.56 1.11
N GLN A 48 11.52 -2.01 1.94
CA GLN A 48 10.45 -1.19 2.51
C GLN A 48 10.25 -1.50 4.00
N ALA A 49 9.80 -0.50 4.75
CA ALA A 49 9.36 -0.63 6.13
C ALA A 49 8.28 0.42 6.45
N TYR A 50 7.61 0.28 7.59
CA TYR A 50 6.66 1.28 8.09
C TYR A 50 7.20 2.03 9.31
N PRO A 51 6.67 3.23 9.62
CA PRO A 51 6.96 3.90 10.88
C PRO A 51 6.65 3.00 12.08
N GLY A 52 7.60 2.87 13.00
CA GLY A 52 7.47 2.02 14.19
C GLY A 52 7.93 0.57 14.01
N ASP A 53 8.27 0.15 12.80
CA ASP A 53 8.78 -1.20 12.54
C ASP A 53 10.22 -1.38 13.05
N ASN A 54 10.59 -2.64 13.27
CA ASN A 54 11.99 -3.03 13.44
C ASN A 54 12.49 -3.61 12.11
N ILE A 55 13.51 -2.99 11.53
CA ILE A 55 14.19 -3.53 10.34
C ILE A 55 15.40 -4.36 10.75
N THR A 56 15.75 -5.35 9.93
CA THR A 56 16.94 -6.17 10.13
C THR A 56 17.97 -5.88 9.05
N LEU A 57 19.13 -5.37 9.45
CA LEU A 57 20.28 -5.17 8.58
C LEU A 57 21.23 -6.35 8.71
N ARG A 58 21.82 -6.78 7.60
CA ARG A 58 22.90 -7.78 7.60
C ARG A 58 24.10 -7.19 6.89
N ALA A 59 25.26 -7.30 7.50
CA ALA A 59 26.51 -6.87 6.90
C ALA A 59 27.46 -8.08 6.79
N ILE A 60 28.10 -8.24 5.64
CA ILE A 60 29.07 -9.29 5.40
C ILE A 60 30.40 -8.61 5.14
N VAL A 61 31.43 -8.99 5.89
CA VAL A 61 32.80 -8.47 5.71
C VAL A 61 33.70 -9.62 5.32
N LYS A 62 34.35 -9.50 4.15
CA LYS A 62 35.27 -10.49 3.60
C LYS A 62 36.65 -9.88 3.49
N SER A 63 37.64 -10.65 3.88
CA SER A 63 39.04 -10.26 3.80
C SER A 63 39.73 -10.90 2.59
N LYS A 64 40.35 -10.08 1.75
CA LYS A 64 41.15 -10.48 0.58
C LYS A 64 42.67 -10.39 0.86
N GLU A 65 43.06 -9.78 1.98
CA GLU A 65 44.44 -9.67 2.48
C GLU A 65 44.44 -9.86 4.01
N ASP A 66 45.59 -9.79 4.68
CA ASP A 66 45.60 -9.73 6.15
C ASP A 66 45.25 -8.30 6.59
N LEU A 67 44.23 -8.19 7.45
CA LEU A 67 43.69 -6.92 7.95
C LEU A 67 43.81 -6.84 9.48
N GLN A 68 44.11 -5.65 9.97
CA GLN A 68 44.12 -5.33 11.40
C GLN A 68 43.25 -4.12 11.71
N ASP A 69 42.80 -4.05 12.96
CA ASP A 69 42.06 -2.92 13.53
C ASP A 69 40.87 -2.51 12.64
N VAL A 70 40.14 -3.50 12.12
CA VAL A 70 39.00 -3.25 11.23
C VAL A 70 37.83 -2.75 12.07
N TYR A 71 37.40 -1.54 11.75
CA TYR A 71 36.28 -0.87 12.37
C TYR A 71 35.30 -0.45 11.28
N ALA A 72 34.01 -0.77 11.47
CA ALA A 72 32.97 -0.38 10.54
C ALA A 72 31.70 0.03 11.30
N THR A 73 31.14 1.17 10.94
CA THR A 73 29.88 1.68 11.52
C THR A 73 28.99 2.22 10.42
N ILE A 74 27.69 2.00 10.55
CA ILE A 74 26.67 2.57 9.68
C ILE A 74 25.87 3.58 10.50
N ALA A 75 25.93 4.85 10.12
CA ALA A 75 25.00 5.87 10.58
C ALA A 75 23.75 5.83 9.68
N ILE A 76 22.57 5.76 10.29
CA ILE A 76 21.29 5.68 9.60
C ILE A 76 20.57 6.99 9.83
N HIS A 77 20.18 7.65 8.74
CA HIS A 77 19.56 8.96 8.76
C HIS A 77 18.15 8.92 8.16
N GLY A 78 17.22 9.55 8.87
CA GLY A 78 15.88 9.81 8.37
C GLY A 78 15.37 11.15 8.87
N SER A 79 14.14 11.48 8.48
CA SER A 79 13.46 12.68 8.97
C SER A 79 12.27 12.29 9.81
N VAL A 80 12.00 13.03 10.88
CA VAL A 80 10.81 12.89 11.73
C VAL A 80 10.02 14.19 11.68
N SER A 81 8.81 14.18 12.22
CA SER A 81 7.99 15.39 12.35
C SER A 81 7.77 16.06 10.98
N GLU A 82 7.25 15.30 10.00
CA GLU A 82 6.98 15.78 8.62
C GLU A 82 8.19 16.38 7.87
N GLY A 83 9.42 16.05 8.28
CA GLY A 83 10.63 16.55 7.65
C GLY A 83 11.28 17.74 8.37
N TYR A 84 10.68 18.23 9.46
CA TYR A 84 11.23 19.37 10.21
C TYR A 84 12.39 18.99 11.13
N GLU A 85 12.50 17.71 11.48
CA GLU A 85 13.50 17.21 12.41
C GLU A 85 14.27 16.02 11.82
N LYS A 86 15.51 15.85 12.27
CA LYS A 86 16.39 14.76 11.83
C LYS A 86 16.38 13.65 12.87
N TRP A 87 16.33 12.41 12.40
CA TRP A 87 16.61 11.23 13.21
C TRP A 87 17.91 10.59 12.74
N THR A 88 18.72 10.15 13.69
CA THR A 88 19.96 9.42 13.41
C THR A 88 20.16 8.32 14.43
N THR A 89 20.55 7.14 13.96
CA THR A 89 20.95 6.01 14.80
C THR A 89 22.21 5.37 14.22
N TYR A 90 22.92 4.59 15.02
CA TYR A 90 24.19 3.98 14.64
C TYR A 90 24.11 2.47 14.78
N VAL A 91 24.75 1.76 13.86
CA VAL A 91 24.97 0.32 13.91
C VAL A 91 26.46 0.08 13.80
N GLU A 92 27.05 -0.38 14.90
CA GLU A 92 28.44 -0.83 14.94
C GLU A 92 28.51 -2.22 14.30
N VAL A 93 29.05 -2.27 13.08
CA VAL A 93 29.17 -3.51 12.31
C VAL A 93 30.36 -4.31 12.80
N LEU A 94 31.50 -3.65 13.00
CA LEU A 94 32.73 -4.23 13.52
C LEU A 94 33.41 -3.25 14.48
N GLU A 95 33.93 -3.79 15.57
CA GLU A 95 34.72 -3.07 16.56
C GLU A 95 36.08 -3.78 16.72
N ASP A 96 37.13 -3.16 16.21
CA ASP A 96 38.53 -3.59 16.37
C ASP A 96 38.80 -5.07 16.03
N ALA A 97 38.33 -5.49 14.85
CA ALA A 97 38.46 -6.87 14.39
C ALA A 97 39.73 -7.08 13.55
N ASN A 98 40.36 -8.24 13.71
CA ASN A 98 41.48 -8.68 12.88
C ASN A 98 41.01 -9.80 11.94
N PHE A 99 41.44 -9.77 10.69
CA PHE A 99 41.10 -10.79 9.70
C PHE A 99 42.35 -11.34 9.02
N LEU A 100 42.40 -12.65 8.85
CA LEU A 100 43.36 -13.29 7.97
C LEU A 100 42.83 -13.29 6.53
N VAL A 101 43.74 -13.40 5.57
CA VAL A 101 43.38 -13.54 4.15
C VAL A 101 42.38 -14.67 3.93
N GLY A 102 41.29 -14.37 3.23
CA GLY A 102 40.22 -15.32 2.90
C GLY A 102 39.17 -15.51 4.01
N GLU A 103 39.34 -14.90 5.18
CA GLU A 103 38.31 -14.95 6.23
C GLU A 103 37.06 -14.18 5.80
N THR A 104 35.90 -14.75 6.14
CA THR A 104 34.60 -14.13 5.96
C THR A 104 33.92 -14.06 7.30
N ASN A 105 33.55 -12.85 7.71
CA ASN A 105 32.69 -12.61 8.84
C ASN A 105 31.30 -12.27 8.31
N ASP A 106 30.44 -13.29 8.28
CA ASP A 106 29.01 -13.11 8.05
C ASP A 106 28.40 -12.61 9.37
N LEU A 107 28.49 -11.30 9.59
CA LEU A 107 28.08 -10.70 10.84
C LEU A 107 26.57 -10.80 11.00
N GLN A 108 26.17 -11.00 12.25
CA GLN A 108 24.79 -11.19 12.64
C GLN A 108 23.87 -10.06 12.18
N ASN A 109 22.61 -10.44 12.02
CA ASN A 109 21.48 -9.56 11.81
C ASN A 109 21.41 -8.48 12.91
N PHE A 110 21.56 -7.21 12.53
CA PHE A 110 21.39 -6.05 13.39
C PHE A 110 19.94 -5.56 13.32
N THR A 111 19.28 -5.48 14.47
CA THR A 111 17.93 -4.93 14.54
C THR A 111 17.98 -3.42 14.75
N VAL A 112 17.31 -2.67 13.88
CA VAL A 112 17.19 -1.22 13.96
C VAL A 112 15.71 -0.84 14.13
N SER A 113 15.40 -0.12 15.20
CA SER A 113 14.04 0.38 15.45
C SER A 113 13.80 1.68 14.71
N ILE A 114 12.80 1.68 13.82
CA ILE A 114 12.35 2.86 13.10
C ILE A 114 11.40 3.65 14.01
N PRO A 115 11.62 4.95 14.23
CA PRO A 115 10.71 5.77 15.04
C PRO A 115 9.29 5.75 14.47
N SER A 116 8.28 5.72 15.34
CA SER A 116 6.87 5.76 14.94
C SER A 116 6.46 7.09 14.30
N ASN A 117 7.21 8.16 14.54
CA ASN A 117 7.01 9.50 13.98
C ASN A 117 7.95 9.82 12.81
N VAL A 118 8.62 8.80 12.24
CA VAL A 118 9.43 8.98 11.03
C VAL A 118 8.52 9.40 9.87
N SER A 119 9.00 10.34 9.07
CA SER A 119 8.32 10.78 7.86
C SER A 119 8.49 9.72 6.77
N SER A 120 7.43 9.50 5.98
CA SER A 120 7.51 8.61 4.82
C SER A 120 8.54 9.12 3.80
N GLY A 121 9.26 8.21 3.17
CA GLY A 121 10.32 8.54 2.21
C GLY A 121 11.57 7.70 2.38
N LEU A 122 12.68 8.15 1.80
CA LEU A 122 13.95 7.43 1.82
C LEU A 122 14.67 7.61 3.16
N ILE A 123 15.13 6.50 3.73
CA ILE A 123 16.14 6.48 4.79
C ILE A 123 17.50 6.19 4.13
N TYR A 124 18.52 6.91 4.57
CA TYR A 124 19.86 6.79 4.04
C TYR A 124 20.80 6.17 5.08
N GLY A 125 21.72 5.33 4.61
CA GLY A 125 22.86 4.85 5.37
C GLY A 125 24.11 5.64 4.98
N HIS A 126 24.97 5.92 5.96
CA HIS A 126 26.31 6.43 5.75
C HIS A 126 27.27 5.48 6.46
N ILE A 127 28.12 4.79 5.69
CA ILE A 127 29.12 3.89 6.25
C ILE A 127 30.43 4.64 6.47
N TYR A 128 31.04 4.41 7.63
CA TYR A 128 32.41 4.75 7.92
C TYR A 128 33.17 3.48 8.24
N CYS A 129 34.29 3.26 7.54
CA CYS A 129 35.13 2.09 7.70
C CYS A 129 36.60 2.49 7.79
N THR A 130 37.34 1.91 8.73
CA THR A 130 38.80 2.03 8.82
C THR A 130 39.43 0.68 9.05
N TRP A 131 40.61 0.46 8.47
CA TRP A 131 41.37 -0.77 8.63
C TRP A 131 42.85 -0.53 8.37
N LYS A 132 43.67 -1.48 8.80
CA LYS A 132 45.07 -1.58 8.42
C LYS A 132 45.25 -2.76 7.49
N VAL A 133 45.94 -2.55 6.37
CA VAL A 133 46.31 -3.62 5.43
C VAL A 133 47.82 -3.83 5.44
N TYR A 134 48.25 -5.09 5.46
CA TYR A 134 49.67 -5.42 5.48
C TYR A 134 50.32 -5.22 4.10
N ARG A 135 51.21 -4.24 3.98
CA ARG A 135 51.99 -3.96 2.77
C ARG A 135 53.47 -3.97 3.12
N VAL A 136 54.12 -5.10 2.86
CA VAL A 136 55.51 -5.39 3.28
C VAL A 136 56.42 -4.16 3.12
N PRO A 137 57.12 -3.72 4.20
CA PRO A 137 57.18 -4.29 5.55
C PRO A 137 56.28 -3.57 6.58
N VAL A 138 55.25 -2.82 6.18
CA VAL A 138 54.48 -1.95 7.08
C VAL A 138 52.97 -2.14 6.97
N TRP A 139 52.28 -2.02 8.10
CA TRP A 139 50.83 -1.83 8.12
C TRP A 139 50.50 -0.43 7.63
N LYS A 140 49.54 -0.33 6.71
CA LYS A 140 49.07 0.95 6.18
C LYS A 140 47.62 1.17 6.60
N ASP A 141 47.37 2.31 7.23
CA ASP A 141 46.02 2.76 7.55
C ASP A 141 45.23 3.10 6.28
N ARG A 142 43.96 2.74 6.32
CA ARG A 142 42.95 3.00 5.29
C ARG A 142 41.66 3.43 5.95
N SER A 143 40.96 4.30 5.24
CA SER A 143 39.65 4.77 5.61
C SER A 143 38.80 4.89 4.36
N TYR A 144 37.52 4.59 4.49
CA TYR A 144 36.55 4.74 3.44
C TYR A 144 35.21 5.16 4.03
N GLU A 145 34.52 6.06 3.34
CA GLU A 145 33.20 6.54 3.70
C GLU A 145 32.34 6.65 2.44
N ASP A 146 31.05 6.28 2.55
CA ASP A 146 30.10 6.39 1.46
C ASP A 146 28.65 6.44 1.97
N SER A 147 27.76 7.00 1.15
CA SER A 147 26.33 7.10 1.44
C SER A 147 25.51 6.25 0.48
N PHE A 148 24.48 5.59 1.00
CA PHE A 148 23.61 4.73 0.21
C PHE A 148 22.15 4.81 0.68
N ILE A 149 21.23 4.38 -0.19
CA ILE A 149 19.82 4.25 0.17
C ILE A 149 19.66 2.98 1.00
N LEU A 150 19.14 3.12 2.22
CA LEU A 150 18.97 1.98 3.12
C LEU A 150 17.62 1.29 2.88
N THR A 151 16.53 2.03 3.00
CA THR A 151 15.16 1.51 2.89
C THR A 151 14.19 2.64 2.60
N TYR A 152 12.99 2.30 2.13
CA TYR A 152 11.90 3.25 1.90
C TYR A 152 10.81 3.09 2.96
N ILE A 153 10.48 4.17 3.66
CA ILE A 153 9.39 4.20 4.61
C ILE A 153 8.06 4.48 3.90
N MET A 154 7.18 3.49 3.96
CA MET A 154 5.83 3.52 3.43
C MET A 154 4.90 4.37 4.31
N ASN A 155 3.90 4.99 3.70
CA ASN A 155 2.90 5.77 4.41
C ASN A 155 1.64 4.92 4.65
N LYS A 156 1.57 4.30 5.83
CA LYS A 156 0.45 3.43 6.23
C LYS A 156 -0.89 4.18 6.22
N GLU A 157 -0.91 5.43 6.66
CA GLU A 157 -2.12 6.24 6.71
C GLU A 157 -2.65 6.56 5.30
N PHE A 158 -1.73 6.85 4.37
CA PHE A 158 -2.08 7.06 2.97
C PHE A 158 -2.64 5.81 2.31
N GLU A 159 -2.03 4.64 2.54
CA GLU A 159 -2.54 3.36 2.04
C GLU A 159 -3.95 3.07 2.57
N GLN A 160 -4.19 3.29 3.87
CA GLN A 160 -5.51 3.14 4.47
C GLN A 160 -6.53 4.12 3.90
N LEU A 161 -6.13 5.37 3.68
CA LEU A 161 -6.97 6.38 3.07
C LEU A 161 -7.35 6.02 1.63
N GLN A 162 -6.41 5.47 0.86
CA GLN A 162 -6.66 5.02 -0.50
C GLN A 162 -7.71 3.90 -0.54
N VAL A 163 -7.58 2.90 0.34
CA VAL A 163 -8.56 1.82 0.47
C VAL A 163 -9.94 2.38 0.84
N ALA A 164 -10.03 3.26 1.84
CA ALA A 164 -11.29 3.87 2.26
C ALA A 164 -11.94 4.70 1.14
N TYR A 165 -11.13 5.41 0.34
CA TYR A 165 -11.60 6.17 -0.80
C TYR A 165 -12.19 5.25 -1.89
N ASP A 166 -11.51 4.15 -2.21
CA ASP A 166 -11.98 3.19 -3.21
C ASP A 166 -13.29 2.52 -2.80
N GLU A 167 -13.45 2.18 -1.52
CA GLU A 167 -14.71 1.67 -0.96
C GLU A 167 -15.84 2.70 -1.04
N LEU A 168 -15.56 3.95 -0.69
CA LEU A 168 -16.53 5.04 -0.77
C LEU A 168 -16.96 5.28 -2.22
N ASN A 169 -16.01 5.29 -3.16
CA ASN A 169 -16.28 5.45 -4.58
C ASN A 169 -17.13 4.31 -5.14
N ALA A 170 -16.84 3.06 -4.76
CA ALA A 170 -17.66 1.90 -5.14
C ALA A 170 -19.11 2.04 -4.60
N THR A 171 -19.26 2.48 -3.35
CA THR A 171 -20.57 2.72 -2.73
C THR A 171 -21.34 3.83 -3.44
N TYR A 172 -20.67 4.94 -3.76
CA TYR A 172 -21.25 6.05 -4.51
C TYR A 172 -21.75 5.59 -5.88
N ASN A 173 -20.94 4.85 -6.64
CA ASN A 173 -21.31 4.36 -7.96
C ASN A 173 -22.50 3.38 -7.89
N SER A 174 -22.57 2.54 -6.86
CA SER A 174 -23.71 1.65 -6.62
C SER A 174 -24.99 2.42 -6.31
N LEU A 175 -24.90 3.46 -5.46
CA LEU A 175 -26.02 4.32 -5.13
C LEU A 175 -26.51 5.09 -6.36
N LEU A 176 -25.60 5.65 -7.16
CA LEU A 176 -25.90 6.34 -8.40
C LEU A 176 -26.64 5.41 -9.38
N ALA A 177 -26.16 4.17 -9.56
CA ALA A 177 -26.83 3.20 -10.42
C ALA A 177 -28.25 2.87 -9.94
N ASN A 178 -28.46 2.74 -8.63
CA ASN A 178 -29.79 2.51 -8.05
C ASN A 178 -30.71 3.72 -8.23
N TYR A 179 -30.18 4.94 -8.05
CA TYR A 179 -30.92 6.17 -8.28
C TYR A 179 -31.36 6.28 -9.74
N THR A 180 -30.46 6.07 -10.70
CA THR A 180 -30.78 6.09 -12.14
C THR A 180 -31.83 5.05 -12.51
N LYS A 181 -31.77 3.84 -11.93
CA LYS A 181 -32.82 2.83 -12.12
C LYS A 181 -34.19 3.30 -11.60
N LEU A 182 -34.21 3.91 -10.41
CA LEU A 182 -35.44 4.43 -9.82
C LEU A 182 -36.03 5.59 -10.63
N GLU A 183 -35.18 6.47 -11.14
CA GLU A 183 -35.57 7.57 -12.02
C GLU A 183 -36.19 7.06 -13.33
N ASN A 184 -35.56 6.07 -13.97
CA ASN A 184 -36.10 5.42 -15.16
C ASN A 184 -37.46 4.76 -14.88
N TYR A 185 -37.59 4.02 -13.78
CA TYR A 185 -38.86 3.40 -13.39
C TYR A 185 -39.98 4.44 -13.18
N LYS A 186 -39.66 5.58 -12.56
CA LYS A 186 -40.62 6.68 -12.39
C LYS A 186 -41.07 7.28 -13.73
N SER A 187 -40.14 7.43 -14.68
CA SER A 187 -40.45 7.90 -16.03
C SER A 187 -41.38 6.92 -16.77
N GLU A 188 -41.08 5.62 -16.72
CA GLU A 188 -41.92 4.57 -17.30
C GLU A 188 -43.32 4.56 -16.69
N LEU A 189 -43.45 4.64 -15.37
CA LEU A 189 -44.76 4.71 -14.70
C LEU A 189 -45.60 5.91 -15.17
N GLY A 190 -44.95 7.07 -15.35
CA GLY A 190 -45.60 8.27 -15.89
C GLY A 190 -46.14 8.04 -17.29
N SER A 191 -45.34 7.41 -18.15
CA SER A 191 -45.73 7.03 -19.52
C SER A 191 -46.91 6.05 -19.52
N THR A 192 -46.85 4.98 -18.71
CA THR A 192 -47.93 4.00 -18.60
C THR A 192 -49.22 4.62 -18.10
N ARG A 193 -49.18 5.51 -17.09
CA ARG A 193 -50.37 6.22 -16.61
C ARG A 193 -50.99 7.07 -17.72
N ASN A 194 -50.19 7.79 -18.50
CA ASN A 194 -50.69 8.59 -19.61
C ASN A 194 -51.38 7.73 -20.68
N VAL A 195 -50.78 6.59 -21.06
CA VAL A 195 -51.39 5.64 -22.01
C VAL A 195 -52.70 5.07 -21.46
N MET A 196 -52.75 4.74 -20.17
CA MET A 196 -53.96 4.24 -19.51
C MET A 196 -55.09 5.27 -19.55
N TYR A 197 -54.81 6.55 -19.27
CA TYR A 197 -55.82 7.61 -19.35
C TYR A 197 -56.39 7.77 -20.77
N ILE A 198 -55.53 7.68 -21.80
CA ILE A 198 -55.97 7.73 -23.21
C ILE A 198 -56.87 6.53 -23.53
N LEU A 199 -56.51 5.32 -23.10
CA LEU A 199 -57.30 4.10 -23.31
C LEU A 199 -58.69 4.16 -22.66
N VAL A 200 -58.76 4.66 -21.42
CA VAL A 200 -60.04 4.84 -20.71
C VAL A 200 -60.92 5.84 -21.46
N ALA A 201 -60.35 6.99 -21.88
CA ALA A 201 -61.10 8.01 -22.62
C ALA A 201 -61.65 7.47 -23.96
N THR A 202 -60.82 6.78 -24.75
CA THR A 202 -61.26 6.21 -26.05
C THR A 202 -62.30 5.10 -25.89
N THR A 203 -62.19 4.28 -24.84
CA THR A 203 -63.18 3.24 -24.53
C THR A 203 -64.55 3.85 -24.21
N VAL A 204 -64.59 4.90 -23.37
CA VAL A 204 -65.83 5.61 -23.02
C VAL A 204 -66.48 6.22 -24.27
N VAL A 205 -65.69 6.90 -25.11
CA VAL A 205 -66.17 7.50 -26.37
C VAL A 205 -66.72 6.43 -27.32
N SER A 206 -66.02 5.30 -27.45
CA SER A 206 -66.44 4.19 -28.32
C SER A 206 -67.75 3.56 -27.83
N ALA A 207 -67.88 3.29 -26.53
CA ALA A 207 -69.10 2.76 -25.93
C ALA A 207 -70.30 3.71 -26.12
N ALA A 208 -70.09 5.02 -25.92
CA ALA A 208 -71.12 6.03 -26.16
C ALA A 208 -71.54 6.06 -27.64
N THR A 209 -70.59 5.97 -28.56
CA THR A 209 -70.85 5.93 -30.01
C THR A 209 -71.69 4.71 -30.39
N VAL A 210 -71.36 3.53 -29.86
CA VAL A 210 -72.15 2.29 -30.08
C VAL A 210 -73.57 2.43 -29.55
N LEU A 211 -73.74 2.97 -28.33
CA LEU A 211 -75.07 3.23 -27.76
C LEU A 211 -75.89 4.18 -28.63
N ILE A 212 -75.29 5.27 -29.10
CA ILE A 212 -75.95 6.22 -30.01
C ILE A 212 -76.36 5.53 -31.31
N LEU A 213 -75.48 4.71 -31.90
CA LEU A 213 -75.79 3.95 -33.12
C LEU A 213 -76.92 2.94 -32.91
N LEU A 214 -76.96 2.25 -31.76
CA LEU A 214 -78.04 1.32 -31.40
C LEU A 214 -79.38 2.03 -31.19
N MET A 215 -79.38 3.23 -30.59
CA MET A 215 -80.60 4.02 -30.42
C MET A 215 -81.12 4.61 -31.74
N ARG A 216 -80.27 4.72 -32.76
CA ARG A 216 -80.63 5.29 -34.06
C ARG A 216 -81.44 4.26 -34.87
N ARG A 217 -82.77 4.36 -34.83
CA ARG A 217 -83.67 3.49 -35.61
C ARG A 217 -83.29 3.46 -37.10
N PRO A 218 -83.30 2.28 -37.76
CA PRO A 218 -82.95 2.16 -39.17
C PRO A 218 -83.92 2.97 -40.02
N LYS A 219 -83.40 3.87 -40.86
CA LYS A 219 -84.21 4.54 -41.88
C LYS A 219 -84.59 3.50 -42.93
N ARG A 220 -85.90 3.40 -43.23
CA ARG A 220 -86.46 2.49 -44.25
C ARG A 220 -85.63 2.57 -45.53
N LEU A 221 -85.13 1.43 -45.99
CA LEU A 221 -84.57 1.27 -47.32
C LEU A 221 -85.71 1.52 -48.31
N TRP A 222 -85.56 2.55 -49.14
CA TRP A 222 -86.43 2.75 -50.28
C TRP A 222 -85.97 1.77 -51.38
N THR A 223 -86.87 0.85 -51.73
CA THR A 223 -86.86 0.05 -52.96
C THR A 223 -86.88 0.92 -54.20
#